data_AF-A0AAE8U8L9-F1
#
_entry.id   AF-A0AAE8U8L9-F1
#
_cell.length_a   1.000
_cell.length_b   1.000
_cell.length_c   1.000
_cell.angle_alpha   90.00
_cell.angle_beta   90.00
_cell.angle_gamma   90.00
#
_symmetry.space_group_name_H-M   'P 1'
#
loop_
_entity.id
_entity.type
_entity.pdbx_description
1 polymer ?
#
loop_
_entity_poly.entity_id
_entity_poly.type
_entity_poly.pdbx_seq_one_letter_code
_entity_poly.pdbx_strand_id
1 'polypeptide(L)' 'MTHLPAVAALLRISLRELSRLTDIRHAALSELANQKRQNIHFHHIEKIAETLEIEDIRDIINLIDTED' A
#
# COMPACT_ATOMS: atom_id res chain seq x y z
N MET A 1 14.13 -3.73 14.14
CA MET A 1 12.79 -4.33 13.98
C MET A 1 11.80 -3.20 13.72
N THR A 2 11.75 -2.69 12.48
CA THR A 2 10.77 -1.67 12.08
C THR A 2 9.44 -2.37 11.83
N HIS A 3 8.55 -2.30 12.83
CA HIS A 3 7.18 -2.75 12.73
C HIS A 3 6.39 -1.76 11.86
N LEU A 4 5.90 -2.19 10.70
CA LEU A 4 4.81 -1.51 10.00
C LEU A 4 3.59 -2.45 9.92
N PRO A 5 2.54 -2.20 10.71
CA PRO A 5 1.20 -2.75 10.47
C PRO A 5 0.30 -1.72 9.75
N ALA A 6 0.86 -0.80 8.96
CA ALA A 6 0.13 0.44 8.65
C ALA A 6 -0.81 0.36 7.44
N VAL A 7 -0.48 -0.36 6.36
CA VAL A 7 -1.34 -0.32 5.17
C VAL A 7 -2.69 -1.01 5.42
N ALA A 8 -2.73 -2.08 6.21
CA ALA A 8 -3.99 -2.77 6.51
C ALA A 8 -4.85 -2.05 7.57
N ALA A 9 -4.23 -1.31 8.50
CA ALA A 9 -4.94 -0.65 9.59
C ALA A 9 -5.50 0.74 9.21
N LEU A 10 -4.89 1.43 8.25
CA LEU A 10 -5.38 2.72 7.71
C LEU A 10 -6.53 2.57 6.72
N LEU A 11 -6.74 1.37 6.18
CA LEU A 11 -7.81 1.10 5.23
C LEU A 11 -9.16 1.00 5.95
N ARG A 12 -9.88 2.13 6.02
CA ARG A 12 -11.31 2.17 6.39
C ARG A 12 -12.22 1.37 5.43
N ILE A 13 -11.65 0.77 4.39
CA ILE A 13 -12.34 0.03 3.33
C ILE A 13 -11.70 -1.35 3.12
N SER A 14 -12.47 -2.32 2.64
CA SER A 14 -11.94 -3.66 2.34
C SER A 14 -10.95 -3.62 1.16
N LEU A 15 -10.00 -4.57 1.10
CA LEU A 15 -9.12 -4.73 -0.07
C LEU A 15 -9.87 -4.98 -1.38
N ARG A 16 -11.11 -5.48 -1.32
CA ARG A 16 -11.98 -5.65 -2.48
C ARG A 16 -12.47 -4.29 -2.98
N GLU A 17 -12.84 -3.41 -2.06
CA GLU A 17 -13.29 -2.07 -2.41
C GLU A 17 -12.12 -1.19 -2.89
N LEU A 18 -10.96 -1.27 -2.23
CA LEU A 18 -9.75 -0.60 -2.68
C LEU A 18 -9.36 -1.04 -4.10
N SER A 19 -9.49 -2.34 -4.41
CA SER A 19 -9.26 -2.86 -5.75
C SER A 19 -10.16 -2.22 -6.81
N ARG A 20 -11.44 -2.01 -6.46
CA ARG A 20 -12.43 -1.37 -7.34
C ARG A 20 -12.12 0.11 -7.57
N LEU A 21 -11.70 0.82 -6.54
CA LEU A 21 -11.44 2.27 -6.59
C LEU A 21 -10.11 2.61 -7.29
N THR A 22 -9.09 1.79 -7.08
CA THR A 22 -7.73 2.04 -7.61
C THR A 22 -7.47 1.35 -8.95
N ASP A 23 -8.33 0.42 -9.37
CA ASP A 23 -8.06 -0.49 -10.50
C ASP A 23 -6.79 -1.34 -10.28
N ILE A 24 -6.34 -1.49 -9.04
CA ILE A 24 -5.24 -2.40 -8.67
C ILE A 24 -5.86 -3.75 -8.38
N ARG A 25 -5.26 -4.82 -8.93
CA ARG A 25 -5.74 -6.19 -8.71
C ARG A 25 -5.78 -6.52 -7.21
N HIS A 26 -6.91 -7.07 -6.76
CA HIS A 26 -7.10 -7.53 -5.38
C HIS A 26 -5.97 -8.47 -4.90
N ALA A 27 -5.48 -9.35 -5.76
CA ALA A 27 -4.35 -10.24 -5.44
C ALA A 27 -3.08 -9.46 -5.11
N ALA A 28 -2.75 -8.42 -5.88
CA ALA A 28 -1.58 -7.59 -5.64
C ALA A 28 -1.70 -6.80 -4.33
N LEU A 29 -2.88 -6.23 -4.06
CA LEU A 29 -3.17 -5.56 -2.78
C LEU A 29 -3.06 -6.52 -1.59
N SER A 30 -3.54 -7.76 -1.76
CA SER A 30 -3.43 -8.80 -0.74
C SER A 30 -1.97 -9.22 -0.49
N GLU A 31 -1.16 -9.35 -1.54
CA GLU A 31 0.27 -9.65 -1.40
C GLU A 31 1.02 -8.53 -0.66
N LEU A 32 0.72 -7.27 -0.97
CA LEU A 32 1.29 -6.09 -0.29
C LEU A 32 0.87 -6.06 1.18
N ALA A 33 -0.44 -6.21 1.46
CA ALA A 33 -0.97 -6.18 2.83
C ALA A 33 -0.43 -7.32 3.70
N ASN A 34 -0.11 -8.48 3.11
CA ASN A 34 0.47 -9.63 3.81
C ASN A 34 2.00 -9.68 3.74
N GLN A 35 2.67 -8.60 3.31
CA GLN A 35 4.14 -8.51 3.19
C GLN A 35 4.78 -9.59 2.29
N LYS A 36 3.99 -10.31 1.48
CA LYS A 36 4.48 -11.28 0.49
C LYS A 36 5.16 -10.61 -0.69
N ARG A 37 4.83 -9.34 -0.91
CA ARG A 37 5.40 -8.46 -1.92
C ARG A 37 5.76 -7.14 -1.27
N GLN A 38 6.98 -6.67 -1.52
CA GLN A 38 7.45 -5.35 -1.07
C GLN A 38 7.59 -4.37 -2.24
N ASN A 39 7.80 -4.87 -3.46
CA ASN A 39 7.88 -4.04 -4.66
C ASN A 39 6.50 -3.55 -5.12
N ILE A 40 6.33 -2.24 -5.20
CA ILE A 40 5.12 -1.58 -5.70
C ILE A 40 5.50 -0.49 -6.71
N HIS A 41 4.69 -0.32 -7.77
CA HIS A 41 4.89 0.75 -8.74
C HIS A 41 4.43 2.10 -8.17
N PHE A 42 5.15 3.18 -8.48
CA PHE A 42 4.81 4.53 -8.01
C PHE A 42 3.38 4.96 -8.36
N HIS A 43 2.92 4.64 -9.58
CA HIS A 43 1.54 4.84 -10.02
C HIS A 43 0.48 4.19 -9.10
N HIS A 44 0.80 3.02 -8.53
CA HIS A 44 -0.12 2.37 -7.58
C HIS A 44 -0.13 3.07 -6.23
N ILE A 45 1.03 3.58 -5.78
CA ILE A 45 1.14 4.36 -4.55
C ILE A 45 0.31 5.64 -4.68
N GLU A 46 0.46 6.37 -5.79
CA GLU A 46 -0.30 7.58 -6.10
C GLU A 46 -1.81 7.32 -6.07
N LYS A 47 -2.29 6.32 -6.81
CA LYS A 47 -3.73 5.97 -6.79
C LYS A 47 -4.26 5.57 -5.41
N ILE A 48 -3.46 4.83 -4.63
CA ILE A 48 -3.83 4.46 -3.26
C ILE A 48 -3.91 5.73 -2.40
N ALA A 49 -2.95 6.64 -2.53
CA ALA A 49 -2.93 7.90 -1.79
C ALA A 49 -4.15 8.77 -2.12
N GLU A 50 -4.44 8.97 -3.41
CA GLU A 50 -5.62 9.71 -3.87
C GLU A 50 -6.92 9.09 -3.35
N THR A 51 -7.05 7.77 -3.43
CA THR A 51 -8.28 7.04 -3.01
C THR A 51 -8.51 7.14 -1.50
N LEU A 52 -7.44 7.22 -0.71
CA LEU A 52 -7.49 7.24 0.74
C LEU A 52 -7.36 8.65 1.33
N GLU A 53 -7.32 9.68 0.48
CA GLU A 53 -7.11 11.08 0.88
C GLU A 53 -5.83 11.25 1.73
N ILE A 54 -4.78 10.51 1.35
CA ILE A 54 -3.46 10.59 1.99
C ILE A 54 -2.64 11.65 1.28
N GLU A 55 -2.28 12.72 2.01
CA GLU A 55 -1.44 13.80 1.49
C GLU A 55 0.05 13.45 1.49
N ASP A 56 0.47 12.52 2.35
CA ASP A 56 1.87 12.10 2.50
C ASP A 56 2.06 10.60 2.23
N ILE A 57 2.70 10.27 1.10
CA ILE A 57 2.95 8.88 0.71
C ILE A 57 3.83 8.11 1.71
N ARG A 58 4.54 8.78 2.63
CA ARG A 58 5.30 8.15 3.72
C ARG A 58 4.40 7.40 4.70
N ASP A 59 3.11 7.71 4.72
CA ASP A 59 2.10 6.95 5.47
C ASP A 59 1.77 5.60 4.82
N ILE A 60 2.15 5.41 3.54
CA ILE A 60 1.93 4.19 2.75
C ILE A 60 3.21 3.38 2.62
N ILE A 61 4.36 4.04 2.38
CA ILE A 61 5.63 3.38 2.10
C ILE A 61 6.74 3.83 3.05
N ASN A 62 7.65 2.90 3.36
CA ASN A 62 8.91 3.21 4.03
C ASN A 62 10.07 2.81 3.13
N LEU A 63 10.99 3.74 2.89
CA LEU A 63 12.23 3.45 2.19
C LEU A 63 13.19 2.79 3.19
N ILE A 64 13.77 1.66 2.77
CA ILE A 64 14.84 0.99 3.51
C ILE A 64 16.10 1.07 2.66
N ASP A 65 17.20 1.49 3.27
CA ASP A 65 18.50 1.37 2.64
C ASP A 65 18.84 -0.11 2.54
N THR A 66 19.18 -0.55 1.33
CA THR A 66 19.75 -1.87 1.11
C THR A 66 21.26 -1.72 1.18
N GLU A 67 21.89 -2.29 2.20
CA GLU A 67 23.34 -2.51 2.21
C GLU A 67 23.63 -3.56 1.11
N ASP A 68 24.30 -3.13 0.03
CA ASP A 68 24.87 -4.02 -0.99
C ASP A 68 26.09 -4.79 -0.46
#